data_AF-A0A085TVE3-F1
#
_entry.id   AF-A0A085TVE3-F1
#
_cell.length_a   1.000
_cell.length_b   1.000
_cell.length_c   1.000
_cell.angle_alpha   90.00
_cell.angle_beta   90.00
_cell.angle_gamma   90.00
#
_symmetry.space_group_name_H-M   'P 1'
#
loop_
_entity.id
_entity.type
_entity.pdbx_description
1 polymer ?
#
loop_
_entity_poly.entity_id
_entity_poly.type
_entity_poly.pdbx_seq_one_letter_code
_entity_poly.pdbx_strand_id
1 'polypeptide(L)'
;MTGKTARAAHEHPLANGPAPFTTMVELTFQKKKVERWIRFGRKSFEQIIDRRRSLIGFAPESIFAFVRWASNDYGTIVSRLDILRAAGRGEPYQTVPFVRPGGAILLRIDGWPKVQRVLALIDAVDALGVDPADVAPDHWRHVHNHLSAGQEPNPYTPERHAAWVSRERIAP
;
A
#
# COMPACT_ATOMS: atom_id res chain seq x y z
N MET A 1 12.26 -33.57 46.13
CA MET A 1 13.00 -33.73 44.87
C MET A 1 11.98 -34.21 43.86
N THR A 2 11.61 -33.60 42.74
CA THR A 2 12.08 -32.53 41.82
C THR A 2 10.92 -32.44 40.81
N GLY A 3 10.53 -31.38 40.11
CA GLY A 3 10.95 -30.00 39.92
C GLY A 3 9.93 -29.45 38.89
N LYS A 4 9.56 -28.18 39.02
CA LYS A 4 8.57 -27.47 38.19
C LYS A 4 9.27 -26.81 36.99
N THR A 5 8.47 -26.41 35.98
CA THR A 5 8.74 -25.38 34.93
C THR A 5 9.79 -25.73 33.85
N ALA A 6 9.77 -25.23 32.61
CA ALA A 6 8.82 -24.55 31.73
C ALA A 6 9.48 -24.49 30.33
N ARG A 7 8.67 -24.24 29.29
CA ARG A 7 8.97 -23.62 27.98
C ARG A 7 10.44 -23.46 27.54
N ALA A 8 10.70 -23.87 26.30
CA ALA A 8 11.56 -23.10 25.39
C ALA A 8 10.90 -23.04 24.01
N ALA A 9 10.24 -21.91 23.75
CA ALA A 9 9.90 -21.48 22.40
C ALA A 9 11.20 -21.22 21.64
N HIS A 10 11.37 -21.85 20.49
CA HIS A 10 12.35 -21.39 19.50
C HIS A 10 11.73 -20.19 18.76
N GLU A 11 11.75 -19.03 19.41
CA GLU A 11 11.60 -17.75 18.73
C GLU A 11 13.01 -17.32 18.30
N HIS A 12 13.29 -17.40 17.00
CA HIS A 12 14.32 -16.56 16.39
C HIS A 12 13.65 -15.23 16.02
N PRO A 13 13.93 -14.11 16.72
CA PRO A 13 13.52 -12.80 16.24
C PRO A 13 14.34 -12.49 14.98
N LEU A 14 13.68 -12.03 13.91
CA LEU A 14 14.35 -11.41 12.77
C LEU A 14 15.19 -10.23 13.29
N ALA A 15 16.49 -10.44 13.42
CA ALA A 15 17.43 -9.55 14.10
C ALA A 15 17.89 -8.34 13.27
N ASN A 16 17.14 -7.92 12.25
CA ASN A 16 17.47 -6.74 11.47
C ASN A 16 16.28 -5.77 11.50
N GLY A 17 16.49 -4.58 12.05
CA GLY A 17 15.54 -3.46 11.90
C GLY A 17 15.28 -3.14 10.43
N PRO A 18 14.35 -2.22 10.13
CA PRO A 18 14.04 -1.88 8.74
C PRO A 18 15.30 -1.46 8.00
N ALA A 19 15.44 -1.90 6.76
CA ALA A 19 16.54 -1.48 5.91
C ALA A 19 16.57 0.07 5.81
N PRO A 20 17.75 0.68 5.60
CA PRO A 20 17.84 2.12 5.39
C PRO A 20 16.84 2.60 4.33
N PHE A 21 16.20 3.76 4.57
CA PHE A 21 15.24 4.38 3.65
C PHE A 21 13.97 3.55 3.38
N THR A 22 13.61 2.64 4.28
CA THR A 22 12.32 1.96 4.23
C THR A 22 11.19 2.95 4.52
N THR A 23 10.18 2.98 3.66
CA THR A 23 8.93 3.71 3.93
C THR A 23 8.07 2.88 4.87
N MET A 24 7.75 3.43 6.04
CA MET A 24 7.00 2.75 7.10
C MET A 24 5.54 3.20 7.09
N VAL A 25 4.62 2.25 7.19
CA VAL A 25 3.17 2.48 7.17
C VAL A 25 2.54 1.89 8.43
N GLU A 26 1.88 2.75 9.21
CA GLU A 26 1.17 2.37 10.43
C GLU A 26 -0.24 1.86 10.09
N LEU A 27 -0.47 0.58 10.35
CA LEU A 27 -1.76 -0.08 10.18
C LEU A 27 -2.52 -0.13 11.51
N THR A 28 -3.84 -0.03 11.42
CA THR A 28 -4.74 -0.10 12.57
C THR A 28 -6.00 -0.85 12.17
N PHE A 29 -6.40 -1.84 12.96
CA PHE A 29 -7.69 -2.53 12.80
C PHE A 29 -8.52 -2.42 14.07
N GLN A 30 -9.56 -1.59 14.00
CA GLN A 30 -10.60 -1.45 15.00
C GLN A 30 -11.94 -1.59 14.30
N LYS A 31 -12.48 -2.81 14.36
CA LYS A 31 -13.75 -3.20 13.74
C LYS A 31 -14.82 -2.14 13.95
N LYS A 32 -15.44 -1.68 12.85
CA LYS A 32 -16.52 -0.66 12.84
C LYS A 32 -16.13 0.73 13.36
N LYS A 33 -14.84 1.03 13.52
CA LYS A 33 -14.36 2.35 13.97
C LYS A 33 -13.28 2.91 13.07
N VAL A 34 -12.15 2.22 12.96
CA VAL A 34 -10.99 2.67 12.19
C VAL A 34 -10.29 1.46 11.60
N GLU A 35 -10.15 1.44 10.29
CA GLU A 35 -9.49 0.37 9.56
C GLU A 35 -8.47 0.99 8.60
N ARG A 36 -7.21 0.57 8.72
CA ARG A 36 -6.10 1.00 7.89
C ARG A 36 -5.33 -0.24 7.47
N TRP A 37 -5.30 -0.51 6.18
CA TRP A 37 -4.71 -1.73 5.65
C TRP A 37 -4.06 -1.48 4.29
N ILE A 38 -3.21 -2.41 3.88
CA ILE A 38 -2.58 -2.42 2.57
C ILE A 38 -3.43 -3.30 1.65
N ARG A 39 -3.89 -2.77 0.50
CA ARG A 39 -4.60 -3.55 -0.52
C ARG A 39 -3.63 -4.37 -1.38
N PHE A 40 -2.48 -3.80 -1.74
CA PHE A 40 -1.39 -4.49 -2.43
C PHE A 40 -0.05 -3.80 -2.12
N GLY A 41 1.05 -4.49 -2.38
CA GLY A 41 2.40 -3.98 -2.25
C GLY A 41 3.36 -5.01 -1.65
N ARG A 42 4.61 -5.01 -2.13
CA ARG A 42 5.65 -5.95 -1.68
C ARG A 42 6.26 -5.47 -0.36
N LYS A 43 5.81 -6.05 0.76
CA LYS A 43 6.32 -5.72 2.10
C LYS A 43 7.78 -6.17 2.24
N SER A 44 8.65 -5.29 2.71
CA SER A 44 10.06 -5.60 3.05
C SER A 44 10.30 -5.76 4.55
N PHE A 45 9.38 -5.28 5.39
CA PHE A 45 9.46 -5.34 6.85
C PHE A 45 8.07 -5.42 7.48
N GLU A 46 7.95 -6.07 8.63
CA GLU A 46 6.72 -6.11 9.42
C GLU A 46 7.05 -6.18 10.91
N GLN A 47 6.40 -5.32 11.70
CA GLN A 47 6.47 -5.32 13.15
C GLN A 47 5.06 -5.21 13.74
N ILE A 48 4.66 -6.19 14.54
CA ILE A 48 3.40 -6.14 15.27
C ILE A 48 3.62 -5.31 16.54
N ILE A 49 2.84 -4.24 16.71
CA ILE A 49 2.91 -3.37 17.89
C ILE A 49 1.98 -3.93 18.97
N ASP A 50 0.75 -4.22 18.61
CA ASP A 50 -0.24 -4.88 19.46
C ASP A 50 -1.30 -5.60 18.61
N ARG A 51 -2.34 -6.14 19.24
CA ARG A 51 -3.41 -6.88 18.55
C ARG A 51 -4.17 -6.11 17.47
N ARG A 52 -4.09 -4.78 17.47
CA ARG A 52 -4.83 -3.88 16.59
C ARG A 52 -3.91 -3.00 15.74
N ARG A 53 -2.60 -3.00 15.98
CA ARG A 53 -1.65 -2.12 15.31
C ARG A 53 -0.43 -2.89 14.86
N SER A 54 -0.03 -2.65 13.61
CA SER A 54 1.23 -3.14 13.06
C SER A 54 1.89 -2.06 12.21
N LEU A 55 3.19 -2.22 12.00
CA LEU A 55 4.01 -1.33 11.19
C LEU A 55 4.57 -2.15 10.03
N ILE A 56 4.29 -1.71 8.80
CA ILE A 56 4.73 -2.38 7.58
C ILE A 56 5.76 -1.50 6.88
N GLY A 57 6.86 -2.08 6.43
CA GLY A 57 7.87 -1.40 5.63
C GLY A 57 7.82 -1.76 4.16
N PHE A 58 8.10 -0.77 3.31
CA PHE A 58 8.28 -0.91 1.88
C PHE A 58 9.67 -0.40 1.49
N ALA A 59 10.36 -1.15 0.64
CA ALA A 59 11.64 -0.72 0.08
C ALA A 59 11.43 0.53 -0.82
N PRO A 60 12.47 1.37 -1.03
CA PRO A 60 12.45 2.42 -2.04
C PRO A 60 11.89 1.93 -3.39
N GLU A 61 11.23 2.83 -4.13
CA GLU A 61 10.58 2.56 -5.42
C GLU A 61 9.39 1.59 -5.37
N SER A 62 9.13 0.92 -4.25
CA SER A 62 8.01 -0.02 -4.14
C SER A 62 6.68 0.72 -4.22
N ILE A 63 5.79 0.23 -5.09
CA ILE A 63 4.42 0.74 -5.20
C ILE A 63 3.51 -0.07 -4.27
N PHE A 64 2.64 0.63 -3.54
CA PHE A 64 1.67 0.01 -2.65
C PHE A 64 0.37 0.83 -2.57
N ALA A 65 -0.73 0.14 -2.30
CA ALA A 65 -2.04 0.76 -2.05
C ALA A 65 -2.38 0.73 -0.56
N PHE A 66 -2.56 1.92 0.02
CA PHE A 66 -2.94 2.12 1.41
C PHE A 66 -4.38 2.60 1.50
N VAL A 67 -5.22 1.82 2.18
CA VAL A 67 -6.63 2.15 2.39
C VAL A 67 -6.84 2.62 3.82
N ARG A 68 -7.60 3.70 3.96
CA ARG A 68 -7.97 4.31 5.24
C ARG A 68 -9.47 4.49 5.30
N TRP A 69 -10.09 3.77 6.21
CA TRP A 69 -11.50 3.86 6.50
C TRP A 69 -11.72 4.19 7.99
N ALA A 70 -12.71 5.03 8.27
CA ALA A 70 -13.16 5.30 9.62
C ALA A 70 -14.64 5.66 9.64
N SER A 71 -15.33 5.24 10.71
CA SER A 71 -16.72 5.60 10.99
C SER A 71 -16.90 5.97 12.46
N ASN A 72 -17.92 6.77 12.72
CA ASN A 72 -18.47 7.00 14.06
C ASN A 72 -19.93 6.55 14.12
N ASP A 73 -20.60 6.86 15.22
CA ASP A 73 -22.01 6.54 15.45
C ASP A 73 -22.97 7.25 14.46
N TYR A 74 -22.46 8.20 13.68
CA TYR A 74 -23.21 8.98 12.69
C TYR A 74 -22.86 8.62 11.23
N GLY A 75 -22.02 7.61 11.01
CA GLY A 75 -21.67 7.13 9.68
C GLY A 75 -20.18 7.16 9.35
N THR A 76 -19.84 7.06 8.06
CA THR A 76 -18.45 7.04 7.59
C THR A 76 -17.84 8.44 7.69
N ILE A 77 -16.77 8.58 8.48
CA ILE A 77 -16.01 9.82 8.62
C ILE A 77 -14.94 9.91 7.51
N VAL A 78 -14.28 8.79 7.21
CA VAL A 78 -13.21 8.73 6.23
C VAL A 78 -13.36 7.48 5.37
N SER A 79 -13.26 7.66 4.06
CA SER A 79 -13.00 6.59 3.12
C SER A 79 -12.01 7.12 2.09
N ARG A 80 -10.80 6.57 2.10
CA ARG A 80 -9.69 7.04 1.27
C ARG A 80 -8.81 5.89 0.84
N LEU A 81 -8.33 5.98 -0.40
CA LEU A 81 -7.33 5.07 -0.95
C LEU A 81 -6.21 5.91 -1.57
N ASP A 82 -4.98 5.58 -1.20
CA ASP A 82 -3.76 6.15 -1.76
C ASP A 82 -2.95 5.04 -2.42
N ILE A 83 -2.50 5.25 -3.66
CA ILE A 83 -1.45 4.45 -4.29
C ILE A 83 -0.18 5.28 -4.28
N LEU A 84 0.84 4.77 -3.62
CA LEU A 84 2.09 5.48 -3.36
C LEU A 84 3.27 4.70 -3.92
N ARG A 85 4.28 5.42 -4.40
CA ARG A 85 5.64 4.91 -4.56
C ARG A 85 6.47 5.32 -3.35
N ALA A 86 7.07 4.35 -2.67
CA ALA A 86 7.97 4.58 -1.54
C ALA A 86 9.16 5.44 -2.00
N ALA A 87 9.44 6.51 -1.27
CA ALA A 87 10.48 7.46 -1.65
C ALA A 87 11.89 6.88 -1.44
N GLY A 88 12.76 7.11 -2.43
CA GLY A 88 14.19 6.83 -2.32
C GLY A 88 14.94 7.83 -1.43
N ARG A 89 16.22 7.53 -1.18
CA ARG A 89 17.10 8.43 -0.42
C ARG A 89 17.26 9.76 -1.13
N GLY A 90 16.91 10.86 -0.45
CA GLY A 90 17.06 12.21 -0.98
C GLY A 90 16.04 12.60 -2.05
N GLU A 91 15.09 11.71 -2.37
CA GLU A 91 14.01 12.02 -3.29
C GLU A 91 12.97 12.95 -2.62
N PRO A 92 12.39 13.89 -3.37
CA PRO A 92 11.25 14.64 -2.88
C PRO A 92 10.05 13.70 -2.64
N TYR A 93 9.36 13.90 -1.52
CA TYR A 93 8.19 13.09 -1.15
C TYR A 93 7.05 13.97 -0.69
N GLN A 94 5.83 13.44 -0.81
CA GLN A 94 4.63 14.04 -0.24
C GLN A 94 4.29 13.34 1.08
N THR A 95 3.96 14.12 2.10
CA THR A 95 3.54 13.58 3.39
C THR A 95 2.15 12.96 3.29
N VAL A 96 2.01 11.72 3.76
CA VAL A 96 0.73 11.03 3.83
C VAL A 96 0.53 10.59 5.27
N PRO A 97 -0.62 10.90 5.91
CA PRO A 97 -0.84 10.49 7.29
C PRO A 97 -0.69 8.97 7.44
N PHE A 98 0.06 8.56 8.47
CA PHE A 98 0.43 7.17 8.79
C PHE A 98 1.47 6.54 7.85
N VAL A 99 2.12 7.33 7.00
CA VAL A 99 3.23 6.91 6.13
C VAL A 99 4.44 7.79 6.43
N ARG A 100 5.59 7.18 6.76
CA ARG A 100 6.83 7.89 7.10
C ARG A 100 7.98 7.37 6.24
N PRO A 101 8.77 8.23 5.58
CA PRO A 101 8.66 9.70 5.57
C PRO A 101 7.45 10.21 4.75
N GLY A 102 6.93 9.38 3.85
CA GLY A 102 5.89 9.73 2.88
C GLY A 102 6.10 8.91 1.61
N GLY A 103 5.69 9.44 0.47
CA GLY A 103 5.97 8.83 -0.82
C GLY A 103 5.55 9.73 -1.99
N ALA A 104 5.86 9.32 -3.20
CA ALA A 104 5.28 9.94 -4.39
C ALA A 104 3.84 9.42 -4.55
N ILE A 105 2.87 10.33 -4.54
CA ILE A 105 1.47 9.98 -4.72
C ILE A 105 1.22 9.72 -6.21
N LEU A 106 0.82 8.49 -6.55
CA LEU A 106 0.41 8.11 -7.89
C LEU A 106 -1.11 8.26 -8.05
N LEU A 107 -1.86 7.93 -6.99
CA LEU A 107 -3.30 8.11 -6.91
C LEU A 107 -3.69 8.47 -5.48
N ARG A 108 -4.56 9.47 -5.33
CA ARG A 108 -5.24 9.77 -4.06
C ARG A 108 -6.71 10.02 -4.36
N ILE A 109 -7.60 9.28 -3.71
CA ILE A 109 -9.04 9.46 -3.86
C ILE A 109 -9.75 9.35 -2.52
N ASP A 110 -10.83 10.10 -2.38
CA ASP A 110 -11.73 10.03 -1.24
C ASP A 110 -13.17 9.77 -1.67
N GLY A 111 -13.97 9.33 -0.69
CA GLY A 111 -15.35 8.95 -0.90
C GLY A 111 -15.48 7.48 -1.28
N TRP A 112 -16.37 6.76 -0.58
CA TRP A 112 -16.56 5.33 -0.77
C TRP A 112 -16.86 4.91 -2.21
N PRO A 113 -17.74 5.60 -2.98
CA PRO A 113 -18.00 5.19 -4.36
C PRO A 113 -16.75 5.19 -5.25
N LYS A 114 -15.88 6.20 -5.12
CA LYS A 114 -14.64 6.28 -5.89
C LYS A 114 -13.60 5.26 -5.40
N VAL A 115 -13.51 5.07 -4.08
CA VAL A 115 -12.64 4.03 -3.49
C VAL A 115 -13.04 2.64 -4.01
N GLN A 116 -14.33 2.31 -4.04
CA GLN A 116 -14.81 1.06 -4.62
C GLN A 116 -14.44 0.91 -6.10
N ARG A 117 -14.55 2.00 -6.89
CA ARG A 117 -14.13 1.97 -8.29
C ARG A 117 -12.65 1.66 -8.44
N VAL A 118 -11.79 2.26 -7.63
CA VAL A 118 -10.34 1.99 -7.65
C VAL A 118 -10.04 0.56 -7.19
N LEU A 119 -10.72 0.05 -6.15
CA LEU A 119 -10.58 -1.34 -5.73
C LEU A 119 -10.92 -2.32 -6.86
N ALA A 120 -12.02 -2.07 -7.59
CA ALA A 120 -12.39 -2.88 -8.74
C ALA A 120 -11.36 -2.83 -9.89
N LEU A 121 -10.74 -1.66 -10.13
CA LEU A 121 -9.67 -1.53 -11.12
C LEU A 121 -8.39 -2.29 -10.70
N ILE A 122 -8.07 -2.29 -9.39
CA ILE A 122 -6.98 -3.11 -8.84
C ILE A 122 -7.29 -4.60 -9.04
N ASP A 123 -8.51 -5.02 -8.72
CA ASP A 123 -8.95 -6.41 -8.91
C ASP A 123 -8.90 -6.83 -10.39
N ALA A 124 -9.24 -5.91 -11.31
CA ALA A 124 -9.15 -6.16 -12.74
C ALA A 124 -7.71 -6.35 -13.23
N VAL A 125 -6.75 -5.61 -12.66
CA VAL A 125 -5.32 -5.81 -12.94
C VAL A 125 -4.85 -7.17 -12.41
N ASP A 126 -5.20 -7.49 -11.17
CA ASP A 126 -4.84 -8.76 -10.51
C ASP A 126 -5.39 -9.96 -11.29
N ALA A 127 -6.59 -9.85 -11.84
CA ALA A 127 -7.21 -10.86 -12.71
C ALA A 127 -6.47 -11.11 -14.03
N LEU A 128 -5.61 -10.17 -14.47
CA LEU A 128 -4.72 -10.38 -15.62
C LEU A 128 -3.44 -11.17 -15.25
N GLY A 129 -3.27 -11.54 -13.98
CA GLY A 129 -2.05 -12.18 -13.46
C GLY A 129 -0.87 -11.22 -13.31
N VAL A 130 -1.14 -9.91 -13.32
CA VAL A 130 -0.13 -8.87 -13.08
C VAL A 130 -0.27 -8.39 -11.65
N ASP A 131 0.81 -8.44 -10.87
CA ASP A 131 0.81 -7.83 -9.54
C ASP A 131 0.56 -6.31 -9.70
N PRO A 132 -0.48 -5.74 -9.05
CA PRO A 132 -0.73 -4.29 -9.11
C PRO A 132 0.46 -3.42 -8.67
N ALA A 133 1.38 -3.97 -7.87
CA ALA A 133 2.64 -3.32 -7.51
C ALA A 133 3.63 -3.17 -8.69
N ASP A 134 3.50 -4.02 -9.72
CA ASP A 134 4.34 -4.03 -10.93
C ASP A 134 3.66 -3.32 -12.12
N VAL A 135 2.54 -2.64 -11.88
CA VAL A 135 1.89 -1.82 -12.90
C VAL A 135 2.64 -0.50 -13.08
N ALA A 136 2.77 -0.07 -14.34
CA ALA A 136 3.37 1.21 -14.69
C ALA A 136 2.82 2.36 -13.81
N PRO A 137 3.68 3.15 -13.13
CA PRO A 137 3.23 4.25 -12.27
C PRO A 137 2.28 5.24 -12.96
N ASP A 138 2.48 5.46 -14.26
CA ASP A 138 1.64 6.35 -15.08
C ASP A 138 0.22 5.83 -15.27
N HIS A 139 -0.01 4.51 -15.20
CA HIS A 139 -1.37 3.98 -15.23
C HIS A 139 -2.16 4.40 -13.98
N TRP A 140 -1.55 4.36 -12.80
CA TRP A 140 -2.22 4.81 -11.58
C TRP A 140 -2.51 6.32 -11.61
N ARG A 141 -1.61 7.13 -12.18
CA ARG A 141 -1.84 8.56 -12.43
C ARG A 141 -2.98 8.79 -13.43
N HIS A 142 -3.02 7.99 -14.50
CA HIS A 142 -4.10 8.01 -15.48
C HIS A 142 -5.46 7.73 -14.82
N VAL A 143 -5.54 6.68 -14.00
CA VAL A 143 -6.75 6.34 -13.22
C VAL A 143 -7.15 7.50 -12.30
N HIS A 144 -6.20 8.09 -11.59
CA HIS A 144 -6.45 9.25 -10.72
C HIS A 144 -7.06 10.43 -11.50
N ASN A 145 -6.47 10.78 -12.64
CA ASN A 145 -6.91 11.91 -13.45
C ASN A 145 -8.33 11.70 -13.99
N HIS A 146 -8.61 10.51 -14.52
CA HIS A 146 -9.95 10.16 -15.04
C HIS A 146 -11.02 10.20 -13.95
N LEU A 147 -10.81 9.54 -12.80
CA LEU A 147 -11.79 9.52 -11.72
C LEU A 147 -11.96 10.89 -11.04
N SER A 148 -10.92 11.72 -11.05
CA SER A 148 -11.01 13.11 -10.58
C SER A 148 -11.86 13.96 -11.53
N ALA A 149 -11.78 13.70 -12.85
CA ALA A 149 -12.60 14.34 -13.88
C ALA A 149 -14.00 13.70 -14.04
N GLY A 150 -14.36 12.68 -13.25
CA GLY A 150 -15.64 11.98 -13.37
C GLY A 150 -15.75 11.10 -14.63
N GLN A 151 -14.63 10.77 -15.25
CA GLN A 151 -14.53 9.95 -16.45
C GLN A 151 -14.14 8.51 -16.11
N GLU A 152 -14.48 7.59 -17.01
CA GLU A 152 -14.07 6.20 -16.90
C GLU A 152 -12.59 6.03 -17.30
N PRO A 153 -11.73 5.44 -16.46
CA PRO A 153 -10.37 5.12 -16.85
C PRO A 153 -10.31 4.01 -17.89
N ASN A 154 -9.34 4.09 -18.79
CA ASN A 154 -9.04 2.99 -19.70
C ASN A 154 -8.54 1.77 -18.92
N PRO A 155 -8.96 0.55 -19.29
CA PRO A 155 -8.50 -0.66 -18.64
C PRO A 155 -6.99 -0.85 -18.86
N TYR A 156 -6.35 -1.47 -17.87
CA TYR A 156 -4.99 -1.96 -18.03
C TYR A 156 -5.01 -3.20 -18.93
N THR A 157 -3.99 -3.38 -19.76
CA THR A 157 -3.92 -4.52 -20.69
C THR A 157 -2.54 -5.18 -20.65
N PRO A 158 -2.45 -6.48 -20.98
CA PRO A 158 -1.16 -7.18 -21.06
C PRO A 158 -0.18 -6.53 -22.03
N GLU A 159 -0.65 -6.00 -23.16
CA GLU A 159 0.20 -5.33 -24.17
C GLU A 159 0.80 -4.04 -23.60
N ARG A 160 0.02 -3.27 -22.83
CA ARG A 160 0.52 -2.08 -22.13
C ARG A 160 1.58 -2.46 -21.10
N HIS A 161 1.36 -3.55 -20.37
CA HIS A 161 2.33 -4.06 -19.40
C HIS A 161 3.63 -4.47 -20.09
N ALA A 162 3.56 -5.28 -21.15
CA ALA A 162 4.74 -5.71 -21.91
C ALA A 162 5.52 -4.53 -22.51
N ALA A 163 4.82 -3.51 -23.03
CA ALA A 163 5.44 -2.30 -23.55
C ALA A 163 6.15 -1.50 -22.44
N TRP A 164 5.57 -1.41 -21.24
CA TRP A 164 6.20 -0.77 -20.09
C TRP A 164 7.43 -1.55 -19.60
N VAL A 165 7.33 -2.87 -19.39
CA VAL A 165 8.48 -3.71 -18.99
C VAL A 165 9.64 -3.57 -19.98
N SER A 166 9.33 -3.53 -21.28
CA SER A 166 10.36 -3.37 -22.32
C SER A 166 11.07 -2.01 -22.22
N ARG A 167 10.34 -0.93 -21.91
CA ARG A 167 10.92 0.40 -21.73
C ARG A 167 11.79 0.48 -20.49
N GLU A 168 11.39 -0.13 -19.37
CA GLU A 168 12.20 -0.16 -18.16
C GLU A 168 13.53 -0.90 -18.36
N ARG A 169 13.53 -1.99 -19.14
CA ARG A 169 14.78 -2.71 -19.47
C ARG A 169 15.78 -1.92 -20.32
N ILE A 170 15.30 -0.89 -21.03
CA ILE A 170 16.12 -0.07 -21.93
C ILE A 170 16.54 1.24 -21.24
N ALA A 171 15.88 1.63 -20.15
CA ALA A 171 16.25 2.80 -19.37
C ALA A 171 17.64 2.58 -18.72
N PRO A 172 18.58 3.54 -18.86
CA PRO A 172 19.96 3.41 -18.40
C PRO A 172 20.12 3.47 -16.87
#